data_AF-A0A429RYZ5-F1
#
_entry.id   AF-A0A429RYZ5-F1
#
_cell.length_a   1.000
_cell.length_b   1.000
_cell.length_c   1.000
_cell.angle_alpha   90.00
_cell.angle_beta   90.00
_cell.angle_gamma   90.00
#
_symmetry.space_group_name_H-M   'P 1'
#
loop_
_entity.id
_entity.type
_entity.pdbx_description
1 polymer ?
#
loop_
_entity_poly.entity_id
_entity_poly.type
_entity_poly.pdbx_seq_one_letter_code
_entity_poly.pdbx_strand_id
1 'polypeptide(L)'
;MYVCMDCTTRFDRDHDALHPAGDFFFCPTRCFHFVLCRPCFAARDDIGRCCGCDELLQDLHGDLAVHSASGPVAYAREEHPCSVCGDPGIASEYCATCDDGIVFCAEHYPEAGTDFSCNRCGAVWNTDTAGSDEGPAVVCIACELACEEPDTFRCPTAGCPTAMTACRACVDQAGGQVQCTCGGFLRSGQEEARRVLPPGHTLIGWDGPPSPGRPQTGMQCYAAATATACDWATGGSVQLTTDEAMHLYLSSDRAVGTVAEGYRAAFAEEGGRRPQATVTEVQAAMKRTENGILALVRAMNAMGAPEFPDTVARQYLADITGADLKQALAAGRPVMLARPMHWLVIYACEVDTAGEVAVVHWYDPSDGLCTSEPWDRVPGPREGYAVG
;
A
#
# COMPACT_ATOMS: atom_id res chain seq x y z
N MET A 1 -19.94 -11.10 -6.00
CA MET A 1 -19.75 -12.48 -5.58
C MET A 1 -18.58 -12.50 -4.63
N TYR A 2 -18.85 -12.72 -3.36
CA TYR A 2 -17.84 -12.97 -2.35
C TYR A 2 -17.71 -14.48 -2.14
N VAL A 3 -16.53 -14.95 -1.73
CA VAL A 3 -16.28 -16.36 -1.46
C VAL A 3 -15.68 -16.46 -0.08
N CYS A 4 -16.29 -17.26 0.80
CA CYS A 4 -15.71 -17.56 2.10
C CYS A 4 -14.33 -18.19 1.88
N MET A 5 -13.28 -17.59 2.44
CA MET A 5 -11.92 -18.09 2.22
C MET A 5 -11.68 -19.47 2.83
N ASP A 6 -12.37 -19.80 3.92
CA ASP A 6 -12.13 -21.05 4.65
C ASP A 6 -12.93 -22.25 4.09
N CYS A 7 -14.18 -22.03 3.66
CA CYS A 7 -15.06 -23.14 3.21
C CYS A 7 -15.60 -22.99 1.79
N THR A 8 -15.21 -21.94 1.06
CA THR A 8 -15.57 -21.69 -0.35
C THR A 8 -17.06 -21.41 -0.63
N THR A 9 -17.89 -21.23 0.40
CA THR A 9 -19.27 -20.76 0.24
C THR A 9 -19.32 -19.46 -0.54
N ARG A 10 -20.15 -19.39 -1.58
CA ARG A 10 -20.32 -18.22 -2.43
C ARG A 10 -21.50 -17.37 -1.96
N PHE A 11 -21.31 -16.06 -1.96
CA PHE A 11 -22.31 -15.04 -1.65
C PHE A 11 -22.52 -14.18 -2.89
N ASP A 12 -23.76 -13.99 -3.31
CA ASP A 12 -24.03 -13.31 -4.57
C ASP A 12 -23.90 -11.79 -4.45
N ARG A 13 -23.69 -11.08 -5.57
CA ARG A 13 -23.36 -9.64 -5.55
C ARG A 13 -24.58 -8.73 -5.30
N ASP A 14 -25.79 -9.26 -5.38
CA ASP A 14 -27.03 -8.51 -5.15
C ASP A 14 -27.32 -8.45 -3.64
N HIS A 15 -26.42 -7.72 -2.95
CA HIS A 15 -26.05 -7.90 -1.54
C HIS A 15 -27.18 -7.68 -0.52
N ASP A 16 -28.19 -6.84 -0.80
CA ASP A 16 -29.20 -6.50 0.22
C ASP A 16 -30.43 -7.41 0.23
N ALA A 17 -30.69 -8.14 -0.87
CA ALA A 17 -31.95 -8.86 -1.05
C ALA A 17 -31.89 -10.34 -0.61
N LEU A 18 -30.68 -10.91 -0.50
CA LEU A 18 -30.48 -12.37 -0.39
C LEU A 18 -29.73 -12.81 0.88
N HIS A 19 -29.04 -11.91 1.57
CA HIS A 19 -28.18 -12.25 2.71
C HIS A 19 -28.52 -11.35 3.91
N PRO A 20 -29.20 -11.85 4.95
CA PRO A 20 -29.38 -11.11 6.19
C PRO A 20 -28.05 -10.72 6.85
N ALA A 21 -28.10 -9.67 7.68
CA ALA A 21 -27.02 -9.22 8.56
C ALA A 21 -26.27 -10.40 9.23
N GLY A 22 -24.94 -10.33 9.19
CA GLY A 22 -24.03 -11.33 9.73
C GLY A 22 -23.99 -12.70 9.07
N ASP A 23 -24.50 -12.87 7.84
CA ASP A 23 -24.30 -14.12 7.07
C ASP A 23 -22.84 -14.33 6.63
N PHE A 24 -22.12 -13.23 6.43
CA PHE A 24 -20.68 -13.22 6.21
C PHE A 24 -20.05 -11.91 6.68
N PHE A 25 -18.74 -11.96 6.91
CA PHE A 25 -17.92 -10.87 7.41
C PHE A 25 -16.79 -10.61 6.44
N PHE A 26 -16.51 -9.34 6.14
CA PHE A 26 -15.46 -8.93 5.22
C PHE A 26 -14.55 -7.87 5.83
N CYS A 27 -13.36 -7.73 5.27
CA CYS A 27 -12.40 -6.73 5.74
C CYS A 27 -12.80 -5.31 5.28
N PRO A 28 -12.92 -4.32 6.18
CA PRO A 28 -13.34 -2.95 5.82
C PRO A 28 -12.36 -2.27 4.86
N THR A 29 -11.06 -2.51 5.02
CA THR A 29 -10.02 -2.02 4.10
C THR A 29 -9.96 -2.81 2.78
N ARG A 30 -10.85 -3.80 2.63
CA ARG A 30 -10.97 -4.70 1.47
C ARG A 30 -9.67 -5.44 1.17
N CYS A 31 -8.83 -5.68 2.17
CA CYS A 31 -7.65 -6.52 2.03
C CYS A 31 -8.06 -7.86 1.42
N PHE A 32 -7.54 -8.16 0.23
CA PHE A 32 -7.71 -9.43 -0.47
C PHE A 32 -9.15 -9.88 -0.75
N HIS A 33 -10.14 -8.99 -0.70
CA HIS A 33 -11.56 -9.40 -0.63
C HIS A 33 -11.79 -10.49 0.43
N PHE A 34 -11.07 -10.40 1.55
CA PHE A 34 -11.16 -11.34 2.66
C PHE A 34 -12.61 -11.39 3.14
N VAL A 35 -13.25 -12.55 2.97
CA VAL A 35 -14.62 -12.82 3.42
C VAL A 35 -14.65 -14.13 4.18
N LEU A 36 -15.33 -14.15 5.32
CA LEU A 36 -15.65 -15.37 6.08
C LEU A 36 -17.16 -15.51 6.18
N CYS A 37 -17.68 -16.69 5.86
CA CYS A 37 -19.06 -17.01 6.20
C CYS A 37 -19.23 -17.08 7.71
N ARG A 38 -20.45 -16.87 8.21
CA ARG A 38 -20.76 -16.95 9.63
C ARG A 38 -20.28 -18.24 10.32
N PRO A 39 -20.46 -19.45 9.75
CA PRO A 39 -19.90 -20.66 10.34
C PRO A 39 -18.38 -20.66 10.46
N CYS A 40 -17.66 -20.21 9.42
CA CYS A 40 -16.20 -20.18 9.45
C CYS A 40 -15.68 -19.12 10.40
N PHE A 41 -16.32 -17.94 10.42
CA PHE A 41 -16.03 -16.89 11.39
C PHE A 41 -16.20 -17.41 12.83
N ALA A 42 -17.34 -18.04 13.14
CA ALA A 42 -17.62 -18.57 14.48
C ALA A 42 -16.72 -19.74 14.90
N ALA A 43 -16.09 -20.43 13.94
CA ALA A 43 -15.18 -21.54 14.19
C ALA A 43 -13.73 -21.08 14.42
N ARG A 44 -13.43 -19.79 14.25
CA ARG A 44 -12.10 -19.24 14.53
C ARG A 44 -11.99 -18.82 15.99
N ASP A 45 -10.80 -19.00 16.54
CA ASP A 45 -10.44 -18.55 17.89
C ASP A 45 -9.91 -17.10 17.90
N ASP A 46 -9.71 -16.49 16.72
CA ASP A 46 -9.31 -15.08 16.60
C ASP A 46 -10.54 -14.16 16.71
N ILE A 47 -10.34 -12.91 17.15
CA ILE A 47 -11.41 -11.94 17.44
C ILE A 47 -12.06 -11.41 16.14
N GLY A 48 -12.16 -12.22 15.10
CA GLY A 48 -12.72 -11.78 13.82
C GLY A 48 -11.87 -10.72 13.15
N ARG A 49 -10.55 -10.88 13.16
CA ARG A 49 -9.61 -9.93 12.53
C ARG A 49 -9.18 -10.39 11.14
N CYS A 50 -8.97 -9.45 10.24
CA CYS A 50 -8.43 -9.72 8.91
C CYS A 50 -6.97 -10.14 9.01
N CYS A 51 -6.60 -11.27 8.39
CA CYS A 51 -5.22 -11.74 8.41
C CYS A 51 -4.22 -10.84 7.64
N GLY A 52 -4.72 -9.89 6.84
CA GLY A 52 -3.90 -9.00 6.03
C GLY A 52 -3.55 -7.67 6.71
N CYS A 53 -4.49 -7.07 7.42
CA CYS A 53 -4.34 -5.74 8.02
C CYS A 53 -4.69 -5.69 9.52
N ASP A 54 -5.04 -6.82 10.13
CA ASP A 54 -5.45 -6.96 11.53
C ASP A 54 -6.72 -6.18 11.94
N GLU A 55 -7.39 -5.51 10.99
CA GLU A 55 -8.68 -4.84 11.22
C GLU A 55 -9.80 -5.82 11.55
N LEU A 56 -10.75 -5.38 12.38
CA LEU A 56 -11.96 -6.15 12.67
C LEU A 56 -12.81 -6.29 11.41
N LEU A 57 -13.26 -7.52 11.14
CA LEU A 57 -14.16 -7.79 10.04
C LEU A 57 -15.53 -7.18 10.32
N GLN A 58 -16.19 -6.71 9.27
CA GLN A 58 -17.52 -6.11 9.32
C GLN A 58 -18.50 -6.96 8.53
N ASP A 59 -19.78 -6.93 8.89
CA ASP A 59 -20.82 -7.51 8.06
C ASP A 59 -21.29 -6.52 6.96
N LEU A 60 -22.29 -6.94 6.17
CA LEU A 60 -22.86 -6.14 5.07
C LEU A 60 -23.44 -4.78 5.47
N HIS A 61 -23.74 -4.57 6.75
CA HIS A 61 -24.29 -3.33 7.27
C HIS A 61 -23.24 -2.47 7.97
N GLY A 62 -21.96 -2.84 7.90
CA GLY A 62 -20.87 -2.14 8.59
C GLY A 62 -20.75 -2.52 10.06
N ASP A 63 -21.53 -3.50 10.53
CA ASP A 63 -21.50 -3.92 11.93
C ASP A 63 -20.19 -4.67 12.21
N LEU A 64 -19.42 -4.21 13.20
CA LEU A 64 -18.18 -4.86 13.61
C LEU A 64 -18.46 -6.24 14.21
N ALA A 65 -17.71 -7.24 13.75
CA ALA A 65 -17.85 -8.61 14.22
C ALA A 65 -17.07 -8.80 15.53
N VAL A 66 -17.77 -8.80 16.67
CA VAL A 66 -17.16 -9.05 17.99
C VAL A 66 -17.63 -10.40 18.54
N HIS A 67 -16.68 -11.26 18.90
CA HIS A 67 -16.98 -12.48 19.66
C HIS A 67 -17.58 -12.10 21.02
N SER A 68 -18.84 -12.44 21.27
CA SER A 68 -19.34 -12.55 22.64
C SER A 68 -19.02 -13.95 23.14
N ALA A 69 -18.28 -14.08 24.25
CA ALA A 69 -17.79 -15.35 24.78
C ALA A 69 -18.92 -16.32 25.24
N SER A 70 -20.19 -15.96 25.10
CA SER A 70 -21.31 -16.76 25.60
C SER A 70 -22.70 -16.46 24.98
N GLY A 71 -22.79 -15.89 23.76
CA GLY A 71 -24.08 -15.56 23.15
C GLY A 71 -24.04 -15.18 21.65
N PRO A 72 -25.22 -15.00 20.99
CA PRO A 72 -25.32 -14.65 19.57
C PRO A 72 -24.59 -13.33 19.24
N VAL A 73 -24.07 -13.24 18.01
CA VAL A 73 -23.39 -12.05 17.44
C VAL A 73 -24.23 -10.79 17.67
N ALA A 74 -23.62 -9.75 18.23
CA ALA A 74 -24.25 -8.44 18.44
C ALA A 74 -23.89 -7.46 17.29
N TYR A 75 -24.83 -6.61 16.90
CA TYR A 75 -24.79 -5.73 15.71
C TYR A 75 -24.97 -4.24 16.12
N ALA A 76 -24.41 -3.27 15.40
CA ALA A 76 -24.40 -1.84 15.74
C ALA A 76 -24.58 -0.90 14.51
N ARG A 77 -25.85 -0.55 14.19
CA ARG A 77 -26.26 0.18 12.96
C ARG A 77 -25.80 1.64 12.81
N GLU A 78 -25.65 2.08 11.54
CA GLU A 78 -25.30 3.44 11.07
C GLU A 78 -26.49 4.45 11.00
N GLU A 79 -26.42 5.52 11.79
CA GLU A 79 -26.80 6.89 11.42
C GLU A 79 -25.63 7.75 11.91
N HIS A 80 -24.80 8.30 11.01
CA HIS A 80 -23.45 8.87 11.25
C HIS A 80 -23.15 9.19 12.73
N PRO A 81 -22.85 8.15 13.51
CA PRO A 81 -22.80 8.32 14.93
C PRO A 81 -21.46 8.96 15.25
N CYS A 82 -21.40 9.76 16.31
CA CYS A 82 -20.09 10.09 16.85
C CYS A 82 -19.29 8.77 17.04
N SER A 83 -18.09 8.71 16.46
CA SER A 83 -17.23 7.51 16.45
C SER A 83 -16.86 7.00 17.85
N VAL A 84 -17.12 7.80 18.88
CA VAL A 84 -16.87 7.48 20.29
C VAL A 84 -18.12 6.91 20.99
N CYS A 85 -19.34 7.37 20.68
CA CYS A 85 -20.51 7.05 21.50
C CYS A 85 -21.72 6.47 20.77
N GLY A 86 -21.76 6.51 19.43
CA GLY A 86 -22.90 5.98 18.72
C GLY A 86 -24.14 6.90 18.67
N ASP A 87 -24.06 8.16 19.11
CA ASP A 87 -25.23 9.07 19.13
C ASP A 87 -25.44 9.75 17.76
N PRO A 88 -26.61 9.57 17.11
CA PRO A 88 -26.96 10.19 15.83
C PRO A 88 -27.52 11.62 15.95
N GLY A 89 -27.71 12.15 17.17
CA GLY A 89 -28.53 13.35 17.43
C GLY A 89 -27.80 14.67 17.72
N ILE A 90 -26.47 14.75 17.63
CA ILE A 90 -25.73 15.93 18.09
C ILE A 90 -25.73 17.03 17.00
N ALA A 91 -26.31 18.18 17.34
CA ALA A 91 -26.39 19.36 16.47
C ALA A 91 -24.99 19.78 15.97
N SER A 92 -24.92 20.25 14.72
CA SER A 92 -23.70 20.61 13.98
C SER A 92 -22.78 21.64 14.63
N GLU A 93 -23.18 22.22 15.75
CA GLU A 93 -22.50 23.30 16.47
C GLU A 93 -21.27 22.81 17.24
N TYR A 94 -21.15 21.49 17.48
CA TYR A 94 -20.04 20.86 18.23
C TYR A 94 -19.22 19.89 17.36
N CYS A 95 -19.37 20.00 16.05
CA CYS A 95 -18.93 19.02 15.06
C CYS A 95 -17.86 19.61 14.13
N ALA A 96 -16.60 19.23 14.31
CA ALA A 96 -15.53 19.58 13.37
C ALA A 96 -15.58 18.63 12.16
N THR A 97 -15.58 19.19 10.95
CA THR A 97 -15.52 18.45 9.69
C THR A 97 -14.19 18.71 8.99
N CYS A 98 -13.50 17.64 8.58
CA CYS A 98 -12.43 17.76 7.59
C CYS A 98 -13.00 17.67 6.17
N ASP A 99 -12.21 18.01 5.15
CA ASP A 99 -12.63 17.99 3.73
C ASP A 99 -13.19 16.63 3.25
N ASP A 100 -12.94 15.55 3.99
CA ASP A 100 -13.43 14.19 3.73
C ASP A 100 -14.75 13.84 4.48
N GLY A 101 -15.36 14.77 5.20
CA GLY A 101 -16.69 14.59 5.82
C GLY A 101 -16.72 13.83 7.14
N ILE A 102 -15.59 13.62 7.82
CA ILE A 102 -15.55 13.01 9.16
C ILE A 102 -15.97 14.03 10.21
N VAL A 103 -16.94 13.66 11.05
CA VAL A 103 -17.53 14.49 12.11
C VAL A 103 -17.02 14.05 13.49
N PHE A 104 -16.36 14.94 14.23
CA PHE A 104 -15.96 14.72 15.64
C PHE A 104 -16.85 15.49 16.60
N CYS A 105 -17.30 14.87 17.71
CA CYS A 105 -18.14 15.54 18.72
C CYS A 105 -17.33 15.93 19.96
N ALA A 106 -17.34 17.22 20.31
CA ALA A 106 -16.65 17.77 21.48
C ALA A 106 -17.17 17.24 22.85
N GLU A 107 -18.41 16.75 22.94
CA GLU A 107 -19.00 16.31 24.23
C GLU A 107 -18.31 15.08 24.86
N HIS A 108 -17.53 14.31 24.10
CA HIS A 108 -16.76 13.17 24.66
C HIS A 108 -15.43 13.55 25.28
N TYR A 109 -15.02 14.80 25.14
CA TYR A 109 -13.76 15.31 25.64
C TYR A 109 -14.06 16.51 26.55
N PRO A 110 -14.61 16.28 27.76
CA PRO A 110 -15.11 17.33 28.65
C PRO A 110 -14.00 18.22 29.23
N GLU A 111 -12.73 17.89 28.98
CA GLU A 111 -11.60 18.69 29.40
C GLU A 111 -11.24 19.69 28.29
N ALA A 112 -11.56 20.96 28.54
CA ALA A 112 -11.08 22.08 27.74
C ALA A 112 -9.56 21.99 27.54
N GLY A 113 -9.09 22.32 26.34
CA GLY A 113 -7.69 22.20 25.93
C GLY A 113 -7.23 20.81 25.46
N THR A 114 -8.13 19.86 25.18
CA THR A 114 -7.74 18.54 24.66
C THR A 114 -7.52 18.59 23.15
N ASP A 115 -6.32 18.22 22.69
CA ASP A 115 -5.98 18.10 21.27
C ASP A 115 -6.45 16.74 20.71
N PHE A 116 -7.01 16.74 19.50
CA PHE A 116 -7.40 15.52 18.79
C PHE A 116 -6.94 15.55 17.33
N SER A 117 -6.35 14.44 16.88
CA SER A 117 -5.76 14.29 15.55
C SER A 117 -6.58 13.39 14.62
N CYS A 118 -6.79 13.81 13.38
CA CYS A 118 -7.31 12.95 12.33
C CYS A 118 -6.19 12.04 11.81
N ASN A 119 -6.32 10.74 12.03
CA ASN A 119 -5.36 9.73 11.58
C ASN A 119 -5.20 9.64 10.06
N ARG A 120 -6.07 10.30 9.28
CA ARG A 120 -6.07 10.26 7.81
C ARG A 120 -5.38 11.45 7.17
N CYS A 121 -5.65 12.67 7.67
CA CYS A 121 -5.08 13.90 7.10
C CYS A 121 -4.08 14.60 8.04
N GLY A 122 -3.92 14.12 9.28
CA GLY A 122 -3.01 14.70 10.27
C GLY A 122 -3.46 16.05 10.84
N ALA A 123 -4.67 16.51 10.49
CA ALA A 123 -5.26 17.71 11.08
C ALA A 123 -5.46 17.52 12.58
N VAL A 124 -5.09 18.52 13.38
CA VAL A 124 -5.33 18.55 14.81
C VAL A 124 -6.26 19.70 15.14
N TRP A 125 -7.25 19.41 15.95
CA TRP A 125 -8.16 20.40 16.50
C TRP A 125 -8.04 20.38 18.02
N ASN A 126 -8.24 21.54 18.62
CA ASN A 126 -8.38 21.68 20.04
C ASN A 126 -9.87 21.87 20.35
N THR A 127 -10.36 21.31 21.46
CA THR A 127 -11.74 21.53 21.92
C THR A 127 -12.09 23.01 22.09
N ASP A 128 -11.09 23.86 22.33
CA ASP A 128 -11.26 25.30 22.52
C ASP A 128 -11.38 26.07 21.19
N THR A 129 -10.93 25.46 20.08
CA THR A 129 -10.98 26.05 18.72
C THR A 129 -12.03 25.37 17.82
N ALA A 130 -12.73 24.35 18.33
CA ALA A 130 -13.83 23.70 17.64
C ALA A 130 -15.02 24.68 17.50
N GLY A 131 -15.02 25.48 16.42
CA GLY A 131 -16.04 26.49 16.13
C GLY A 131 -15.49 27.86 15.73
N SER A 132 -14.17 28.08 15.74
CA SER A 132 -13.56 29.28 15.15
C SER A 132 -13.42 29.14 13.64
N ASP A 133 -13.49 30.27 12.90
CA ASP A 133 -13.16 30.35 11.46
C ASP A 133 -11.67 30.02 11.16
N GLU A 134 -10.87 29.78 12.19
CA GLU A 134 -9.50 29.31 12.09
C GLU A 134 -9.49 27.83 11.71
N GLY A 135 -8.99 27.51 10.52
CA GLY A 135 -8.90 26.14 10.02
C GLY A 135 -8.04 25.22 10.91
N PRO A 136 -8.10 23.89 10.71
CA PRO A 136 -7.34 22.94 11.51
C PRO A 136 -5.85 23.26 11.56
N ALA A 137 -5.26 23.19 12.75
CA ALA A 137 -3.82 23.29 12.91
C ALA A 137 -3.15 22.06 12.28
N VAL A 138 -2.08 22.29 11.54
CA VAL A 138 -1.32 21.22 10.89
C VAL A 138 -0.19 20.82 11.81
N VAL A 139 -0.08 19.54 12.19
CA VAL A 139 0.95 19.08 13.12
C VAL A 139 2.17 18.54 12.38
N CYS A 140 3.35 18.98 12.83
CA CYS A 140 4.62 18.44 12.36
C CYS A 140 4.82 17.03 12.91
N ILE A 141 5.02 16.05 12.04
CA ILE A 141 5.24 14.65 12.44
C ILE A 141 6.55 14.44 13.21
N ALA A 142 7.51 15.36 13.09
CA ALA A 142 8.84 15.22 13.70
C ALA A 142 8.91 15.79 15.12
N CYS A 143 8.23 16.91 15.40
CA CYS A 143 8.23 17.54 16.72
C CYS A 143 6.87 17.51 17.43
N GLU A 144 5.83 17.01 16.76
CA GLU A 144 4.45 16.91 17.27
C GLU A 144 3.83 18.28 17.65
N LEU A 145 4.41 19.38 17.16
CA LEU A 145 3.90 20.73 17.39
C LEU A 145 3.00 21.19 16.23
N ALA A 146 1.98 21.98 16.56
CA ALA A 146 1.17 22.73 15.60
C ALA A 146 2.02 23.72 14.80
N CYS A 147 1.76 23.81 13.51
CA CYS A 147 2.49 24.60 12.54
C CYS A 147 1.56 25.58 11.85
N GLU A 148 2.06 26.78 11.57
CA GLU A 148 1.39 27.72 10.69
C GLU A 148 1.64 27.34 9.22
N GLU A 149 0.61 27.48 8.37
CA GLU A 149 0.61 27.14 6.94
C GLU A 149 1.84 27.62 6.12
N PRO A 150 2.41 28.83 6.29
CA PRO A 150 3.57 29.26 5.49
C PRO A 150 4.87 28.51 5.81
N ASP A 151 4.96 27.84 6.96
CA ASP A 151 6.15 27.13 7.42
C ASP A 151 6.01 25.60 7.38
N THR A 152 5.05 25.12 6.59
CA THR A 152 4.69 23.72 6.53
C THR A 152 5.14 23.08 5.23
N PHE A 153 5.91 21.99 5.32
CA PHE A 153 6.33 21.15 4.22
C PHE A 153 5.43 19.92 4.14
N ARG A 154 4.83 19.66 2.97
CA ARG A 154 3.87 18.57 2.74
C ARG A 154 4.35 17.61 1.66
N CYS A 155 3.94 16.35 1.76
CA CYS A 155 4.16 15.39 0.68
C CYS A 155 3.49 15.87 -0.62
N PRO A 156 4.22 15.97 -1.76
CA PRO A 156 3.65 16.45 -3.02
C PRO A 156 2.84 15.36 -3.75
N THR A 157 2.91 14.11 -3.30
CA THR A 157 2.21 12.99 -3.93
C THR A 157 0.75 12.99 -3.51
N ALA A 158 -0.14 13.38 -4.45
CA ALA A 158 -1.58 13.29 -4.25
C ALA A 158 -1.99 11.84 -3.90
N GLY A 159 -2.76 11.67 -2.82
CA GLY A 159 -3.22 10.35 -2.36
C GLY A 159 -2.14 9.52 -1.65
N CYS A 160 -1.03 10.12 -1.21
CA CYS A 160 -0.08 9.43 -0.34
C CYS A 160 -0.77 9.01 0.96
N PRO A 161 -0.90 7.70 1.26
CA PRO A 161 -1.61 7.22 2.45
C PRO A 161 -0.93 7.62 3.77
N THR A 162 0.33 8.02 3.68
CA THR A 162 1.19 8.45 4.79
C THR A 162 1.64 9.89 4.60
N ALA A 163 0.81 10.74 3.98
CA ALA A 163 1.15 12.11 3.63
C ALA A 163 1.78 12.86 4.82
N MET A 164 3.12 12.92 4.82
CA MET A 164 3.86 13.50 5.93
C MET A 164 3.79 15.02 5.84
N THR A 165 3.72 15.62 7.02
CA THR A 165 3.85 17.05 7.19
C THR A 165 4.93 17.37 8.20
N ALA A 166 5.84 18.29 7.87
CA ALA A 166 6.91 18.73 8.76
C ALA A 166 7.01 20.26 8.79
N CYS A 167 7.31 20.82 9.96
CA CYS A 167 7.60 22.25 10.06
C CYS A 167 8.98 22.56 9.48
N ARG A 168 9.15 23.81 9.04
CA ARG A 168 10.43 24.35 8.54
C ARG A 168 11.58 24.13 9.52
N ALA A 169 11.37 24.37 10.80
CA ALA A 169 12.43 24.19 11.81
C ALA A 169 12.95 22.74 11.85
N CYS A 170 12.05 21.74 11.76
CA CYS A 170 12.44 20.33 11.69
C CYS A 170 13.12 19.99 10.36
N VAL A 171 12.66 20.57 9.24
CA VAL A 171 13.31 20.41 7.94
C VAL A 171 14.73 20.98 7.96
N ASP A 172 14.91 22.19 8.49
CA ASP A 172 16.21 22.86 8.62
C ASP A 172 17.15 22.11 9.57
N GLN A 173 16.61 21.60 10.69
CA GLN A 173 17.37 20.76 11.63
C GLN A 173 17.82 19.44 10.99
N ALA A 174 17.00 18.86 10.10
CA ALA A 174 17.38 17.74 9.26
C ALA A 174 18.29 18.14 8.09
N GLY A 175 18.76 19.39 8.03
CA GLY A 175 19.61 19.90 6.96
C GLY A 175 18.91 19.99 5.61
N GLY A 176 17.58 20.15 5.59
CA GLY A 176 16.75 20.15 4.39
C GLY A 176 16.31 18.76 3.92
N GLN A 177 16.69 17.70 4.64
CA GLN A 177 16.43 16.31 4.25
C GLN A 177 15.17 15.74 4.90
N VAL A 178 14.01 16.07 4.35
CA VAL A 178 12.78 15.39 4.76
C VAL A 178 12.09 14.81 3.54
N GLN A 179 12.03 13.48 3.51
CA GLN A 179 11.28 12.71 2.54
C GLN A 179 10.02 12.17 3.20
N CYS A 180 8.91 12.20 2.48
CA CYS A 180 7.76 11.38 2.81
C CYS A 180 8.14 9.91 2.63
N THR A 181 7.44 8.99 3.31
CA THR A 181 7.68 7.56 3.15
C THR A 181 7.40 7.04 1.74
N CYS A 182 6.65 7.79 0.91
CA CYS A 182 6.53 7.51 -0.52
C CYS A 182 7.82 7.79 -1.33
N GLY A 183 8.88 8.33 -0.70
CA GLY A 183 10.14 8.72 -1.32
C GLY A 183 10.18 10.12 -1.90
N GLY A 184 9.03 10.81 -1.98
CA GLY A 184 8.95 12.19 -2.44
C GLY A 184 9.47 13.18 -1.38
N PHE A 185 10.25 14.17 -1.80
CA PHE A 185 10.65 15.27 -0.93
C PHE A 185 9.45 16.13 -0.56
N LEU A 186 9.37 16.55 0.71
CA LEU A 186 8.30 17.44 1.13
C LEU A 186 8.47 18.82 0.46
N ARG A 187 7.37 19.50 0.16
CA ARG A 187 7.34 20.81 -0.49
C ARG A 187 6.56 21.84 0.33
N SER A 188 7.02 23.08 0.33
CA SER A 188 6.37 24.23 0.97
C SER A 188 6.31 25.39 -0.03
N GLY A 189 5.14 25.67 -0.60
CA GLY A 189 4.97 26.73 -1.61
C GLY A 189 5.89 26.53 -2.82
N GLN A 190 6.95 27.34 -2.93
CA GLN A 190 7.97 27.26 -4.00
C GLN A 190 9.25 26.50 -3.60
N GLU A 191 9.34 26.05 -2.35
CA GLU A 191 10.51 25.34 -1.84
C GLU A 191 10.27 23.83 -1.81
N GLU A 192 11.31 23.08 -2.13
CA GLU A 192 11.34 21.63 -2.07
C GLU A 192 12.48 21.21 -1.15
N ALA A 193 12.16 20.37 -0.16
CA ALA A 193 13.16 19.66 0.62
C ALA A 193 14.06 18.89 -0.36
N ARG A 194 15.32 18.68 0.00
CA ARG A 194 16.30 18.12 -0.94
C ARG A 194 17.22 17.18 -0.22
N ARG A 195 17.68 16.15 -0.95
CA ARG A 195 18.71 15.25 -0.45
C ARG A 195 19.96 16.07 -0.20
N VAL A 196 20.52 15.98 1.00
CA VAL A 196 21.85 16.49 1.28
C VAL A 196 22.76 15.29 1.45
N LEU A 197 23.57 15.08 0.43
CA LEU A 197 24.52 13.98 0.42
C LEU A 197 25.65 14.28 1.44
N PRO A 198 26.24 13.26 2.07
CA PRO A 198 27.47 13.44 2.83
C PRO A 198 28.55 14.16 1.98
N PRO A 199 29.45 14.94 2.60
CA PRO A 199 30.48 15.67 1.85
C PRO A 199 31.28 14.77 0.91
N GLY A 200 31.30 15.11 -0.38
CA GLY A 200 32.01 14.36 -1.42
C GLY A 200 31.25 13.14 -1.96
N HIS A 201 30.07 12.81 -1.43
CA HIS A 201 29.19 11.83 -2.06
C HIS A 201 28.52 12.40 -3.31
N THR A 202 28.27 11.55 -4.29
CA THR A 202 27.52 11.87 -5.51
C THR A 202 26.36 10.90 -5.68
N LEU A 203 25.17 11.39 -6.00
CA LEU A 203 24.03 10.53 -6.33
C LEU A 203 24.09 10.09 -7.80
N ILE A 204 23.83 8.81 -8.05
CA ILE A 204 23.61 8.25 -9.38
C ILE A 204 22.21 7.63 -9.42
N GLY A 205 21.44 7.90 -10.46
CA GLY A 205 20.04 7.48 -10.60
C GLY A 205 19.08 8.68 -10.42
N TRP A 206 17.95 8.45 -9.76
CA TRP A 206 16.94 9.49 -9.54
C TRP A 206 16.97 10.06 -8.11
N ASP A 207 16.80 11.37 -7.96
CA ASP A 207 16.76 12.04 -6.64
C ASP A 207 15.66 11.48 -5.71
N GLY A 208 14.55 11.04 -6.31
CA GLY A 208 13.46 10.29 -5.71
C GLY A 208 12.87 9.28 -6.72
N PRO A 209 11.88 8.47 -6.33
CA PRO A 209 11.25 7.52 -7.25
C PRO A 209 10.63 8.25 -8.47
N PRO A 210 10.80 7.76 -9.71
CA PRO A 210 10.27 8.41 -10.92
C PRO A 210 8.75 8.57 -10.96
N SER A 211 8.04 7.65 -10.30
CA SER A 211 6.59 7.63 -10.14
C SER A 211 6.25 6.87 -8.84
N PRO A 212 5.01 6.96 -8.33
CA PRO A 212 4.58 6.10 -7.24
C PRO A 212 4.77 4.61 -7.61
N GLY A 213 5.47 3.87 -6.75
CA GLY A 213 5.63 2.42 -6.92
C GLY A 213 4.30 1.66 -6.80
N ARG A 214 4.31 0.39 -7.22
CA ARG A 214 3.17 -0.51 -7.07
C ARG A 214 3.31 -1.31 -5.78
N PRO A 215 2.44 -1.10 -4.77
CA PRO A 215 2.46 -1.95 -3.59
C PRO A 215 1.97 -3.36 -3.97
N GLN A 216 2.46 -4.35 -3.26
CA GLN A 216 2.02 -5.72 -3.45
C GLN A 216 0.60 -5.93 -2.91
N THR A 217 -0.11 -6.85 -3.56
CA THR A 217 -1.38 -7.36 -3.06
C THR A 217 -1.20 -8.83 -2.70
N GLY A 218 -0.91 -9.13 -1.44
CA GLY A 218 -0.76 -10.49 -0.93
C GLY A 218 0.73 -10.84 -0.84
N MET A 219 1.12 -12.01 -1.33
CA MET A 219 2.52 -12.43 -1.39
C MET A 219 3.14 -12.21 -2.79
N GLN A 220 2.75 -11.12 -3.45
CA GLN A 220 3.13 -10.82 -4.84
C GLN A 220 4.28 -9.80 -4.98
N CYS A 221 5.23 -9.78 -4.05
CA CYS A 221 6.37 -8.84 -4.10
C CYS A 221 7.09 -8.85 -5.45
N TYR A 222 7.27 -10.03 -6.05
CA TYR A 222 7.90 -10.20 -7.36
C TYR A 222 7.14 -9.46 -8.47
N ALA A 223 5.80 -9.53 -8.47
CA ALA A 223 4.96 -8.91 -9.48
C ALA A 223 4.89 -7.40 -9.28
N ALA A 224 4.77 -6.96 -8.04
CA ALA A 224 4.73 -5.56 -7.66
C ALA A 224 6.06 -4.85 -7.97
N ALA A 225 7.20 -5.49 -7.66
CA ALA A 225 8.53 -5.02 -8.04
C ALA A 225 8.71 -4.98 -9.57
N THR A 226 8.26 -6.00 -10.28
CA THR A 226 8.29 -6.06 -11.75
C THR A 226 7.52 -4.90 -12.37
N ALA A 227 6.27 -4.70 -11.91
CA ALA A 227 5.41 -3.65 -12.41
C ALA A 227 6.01 -2.26 -12.17
N THR A 228 6.55 -2.05 -10.96
CA THR A 228 7.26 -0.81 -10.59
C THR A 228 8.49 -0.58 -11.47
N ALA A 229 9.35 -1.59 -11.62
CA ALA A 229 10.58 -1.45 -12.41
C ALA A 229 10.29 -1.22 -13.91
N CYS A 230 9.25 -1.85 -14.47
CA CYS A 230 8.83 -1.61 -15.85
C CYS A 230 8.30 -0.17 -16.05
N ASP A 231 7.45 0.32 -15.14
CA ASP A 231 6.91 1.68 -15.21
C ASP A 231 8.04 2.72 -15.14
N TRP A 232 8.95 2.55 -14.18
CA TRP A 232 10.09 3.45 -13.98
C TRP A 232 11.08 3.42 -15.15
N ALA A 233 11.44 2.23 -15.62
CA ALA A 233 12.38 2.08 -16.73
C ALA A 233 11.87 2.67 -18.05
N THR A 234 10.55 2.61 -18.27
CA THR A 234 9.94 3.02 -19.54
C THR A 234 9.31 4.41 -19.51
N GLY A 235 9.51 5.16 -18.41
CA GLY A 235 8.92 6.47 -18.21
C GLY A 235 7.38 6.45 -18.27
N GLY A 236 6.76 5.36 -17.81
CA GLY A 236 5.31 5.17 -17.82
C GLY A 236 4.70 4.76 -19.15
N SER A 237 5.49 4.42 -20.18
CA SER A 237 4.93 3.88 -21.43
C SER A 237 4.47 2.42 -21.30
N VAL A 238 5.04 1.67 -20.35
CA VAL A 238 4.56 0.34 -19.95
C VAL A 238 4.05 0.40 -18.51
N GLN A 239 2.73 0.51 -18.35
CA GLN A 239 2.08 0.59 -17.05
C GLN A 239 1.46 -0.76 -16.69
N LEU A 240 2.24 -1.63 -16.07
CA LEU A 240 1.69 -2.84 -15.48
C LEU A 240 1.07 -2.52 -14.12
N THR A 241 -0.09 -3.13 -13.87
CA THR A 241 -0.58 -3.36 -12.51
C THR A 241 0.14 -4.55 -11.88
N THR A 242 0.11 -4.66 -10.55
CA THR A 242 0.63 -5.83 -9.82
C THR A 242 -0.01 -7.14 -10.32
N ASP A 243 -1.33 -7.14 -10.54
CA ASP A 243 -2.06 -8.31 -11.03
C ASP A 243 -1.71 -8.69 -12.48
N GLU A 244 -1.42 -7.72 -13.36
CA GLU A 244 -0.92 -8.01 -14.72
C GLU A 244 0.47 -8.64 -14.71
N ALA A 245 1.38 -8.13 -13.88
CA ALA A 245 2.71 -8.73 -13.73
C ALA A 245 2.62 -10.15 -13.12
N MET A 246 1.69 -10.39 -12.19
CA MET A 246 1.41 -11.72 -11.66
C MET A 246 0.87 -12.65 -12.75
N HIS A 247 -0.11 -12.19 -13.54
CA HIS A 247 -0.67 -12.95 -14.65
C HIS A 247 0.41 -13.34 -15.67
N LEU A 248 1.32 -12.42 -15.98
CA LEU A 248 2.44 -12.64 -16.87
C LEU A 248 3.35 -13.77 -16.35
N TYR A 249 3.73 -13.73 -15.07
CA TYR A 249 4.49 -14.82 -14.45
C TYR A 249 3.72 -16.15 -14.51
N LEU A 250 2.46 -16.18 -14.06
CA LEU A 250 1.65 -17.41 -13.99
C LEU A 250 1.39 -18.04 -15.36
N SER A 251 1.38 -17.22 -16.41
CA SER A 251 1.24 -17.66 -17.81
C SER A 251 2.56 -18.09 -18.45
N SER A 252 3.70 -17.82 -17.81
CA SER A 252 5.03 -18.21 -18.30
C SER A 252 5.38 -19.67 -17.96
N ASP A 253 6.33 -20.22 -18.71
CA ASP A 253 6.89 -21.55 -18.44
C ASP A 253 7.70 -21.60 -17.12
N ARG A 254 8.01 -20.46 -16.52
CA ARG A 254 8.73 -20.38 -15.22
C ARG A 254 7.81 -20.62 -14.04
N ALA A 255 6.52 -20.33 -14.18
CA ALA A 255 5.55 -20.62 -13.14
C ALA A 255 5.20 -22.12 -13.15
N VAL A 256 5.75 -22.82 -12.16
CA VAL A 256 5.57 -24.27 -11.97
C VAL A 256 4.76 -24.57 -10.70
N GLY A 257 4.19 -25.77 -10.63
CA GLY A 257 3.46 -26.25 -9.47
C GLY A 257 1.95 -26.04 -9.53
N THR A 258 1.26 -26.59 -8.53
CA THR A 258 -0.20 -26.77 -8.53
C THR A 258 -0.98 -25.45 -8.58
N VAL A 259 -0.43 -24.36 -8.02
CA VAL A 259 -1.07 -23.03 -8.09
C VAL A 259 -1.05 -22.48 -9.51
N ALA A 260 0.11 -22.51 -10.18
CA ALA A 260 0.24 -22.03 -11.56
C ALA A 260 -0.58 -22.90 -12.53
N GLU A 261 -0.56 -24.21 -12.36
CA GLU A 261 -1.37 -25.15 -13.14
C GLU A 261 -2.87 -24.92 -12.95
N GLY A 262 -3.34 -24.78 -11.71
CA GLY A 262 -4.74 -24.50 -11.40
C GLY A 262 -5.20 -23.15 -11.94
N TYR A 263 -4.35 -22.13 -11.84
CA TYR A 263 -4.61 -20.81 -12.41
C TYR A 263 -4.74 -20.86 -13.94
N ARG A 264 -3.78 -21.48 -14.63
CA ARG A 264 -3.80 -21.61 -16.09
C ARG A 264 -4.99 -22.43 -16.57
N ALA A 265 -5.32 -23.53 -15.88
CA ALA A 265 -6.48 -24.35 -16.21
C ALA A 265 -7.79 -23.54 -16.13
N ALA A 266 -7.98 -22.80 -15.02
CA ALA A 266 -9.16 -21.97 -14.83
C ALA A 266 -9.25 -20.84 -15.89
N PHE A 267 -8.12 -20.21 -16.23
CA PHE A 267 -8.11 -19.16 -17.24
C PHE A 267 -8.38 -19.69 -18.66
N ALA A 268 -7.86 -20.87 -18.99
CA ALA A 268 -8.03 -21.49 -20.29
C ALA A 268 -9.47 -21.95 -20.56
N GLU A 269 -10.21 -22.33 -19.51
CA GLU A 269 -11.61 -22.80 -19.60
C GLU A 269 -12.55 -21.76 -20.22
N GLU A 270 -12.28 -20.47 -20.00
CA GLU A 270 -13.03 -19.34 -20.56
C GLU A 270 -12.54 -18.88 -21.95
N GLY A 271 -11.65 -19.66 -22.59
CA GLY A 271 -11.03 -19.30 -23.86
C GLY A 271 -9.90 -18.28 -23.75
N GLY A 272 -9.41 -18.00 -22.53
CA GLY A 272 -8.27 -17.15 -22.26
C GLY A 272 -6.97 -17.77 -22.78
N ARG A 273 -6.50 -17.32 -23.94
CA ARG A 273 -5.23 -17.79 -24.56
C ARG A 273 -4.13 -16.74 -24.60
N ARG A 274 -4.32 -15.59 -23.95
CA ARG A 274 -3.43 -14.44 -24.12
C ARG A 274 -2.65 -14.16 -22.83
N PRO A 275 -1.30 -14.26 -22.84
CA PRO A 275 -0.44 -13.81 -21.74
C PRO A 275 -0.57 -12.32 -21.39
N GLN A 276 -1.25 -11.56 -22.26
CA GLN A 276 -1.42 -10.10 -22.15
C GLN A 276 -2.88 -9.70 -21.85
N ALA A 277 -3.67 -10.60 -21.25
CA ALA A 277 -5.00 -10.22 -20.79
C ALA A 277 -4.88 -9.18 -19.66
N THR A 278 -5.70 -8.13 -19.72
CA THR A 278 -5.79 -7.12 -18.66
C THR A 278 -6.34 -7.75 -17.38
N VAL A 279 -6.09 -7.11 -16.23
CA VAL A 279 -6.66 -7.55 -14.93
C VAL A 279 -8.18 -7.71 -15.02
N THR A 280 -8.86 -6.75 -15.65
CA THR A 280 -10.32 -6.76 -15.79
C THR A 280 -10.79 -7.98 -16.58
N GLU A 281 -10.10 -8.33 -17.67
CA GLU A 281 -10.40 -9.51 -18.48
C GLU A 281 -10.14 -10.81 -17.70
N VAL A 282 -8.99 -10.90 -17.01
CA VAL A 282 -8.64 -12.03 -16.15
C VAL A 282 -9.69 -12.21 -15.06
N GLN A 283 -10.02 -11.16 -14.31
CA GLN A 283 -11.02 -11.23 -13.26
C GLN A 283 -12.41 -11.57 -13.81
N ALA A 284 -12.79 -11.04 -14.97
CA ALA A 284 -14.07 -11.35 -15.60
C ALA A 284 -14.16 -12.83 -16.02
N ALA A 285 -13.08 -13.38 -16.57
CA ALA A 285 -12.98 -14.81 -16.89
C ALA A 285 -13.05 -15.66 -15.61
N MET A 286 -12.19 -15.39 -14.63
CA MET A 286 -12.12 -16.16 -13.37
C MET A 286 -13.44 -16.16 -12.57
N LYS A 287 -14.28 -15.13 -12.72
CA LYS A 287 -15.61 -15.07 -12.09
C LYS A 287 -16.63 -16.03 -12.72
N ARG A 288 -16.46 -16.39 -13.99
CA ARG A 288 -17.37 -17.28 -14.73
C ARG A 288 -16.93 -18.75 -14.66
N THR A 289 -15.64 -18.99 -14.48
CA THR A 289 -15.08 -20.33 -14.29
C THR A 289 -15.41 -20.94 -12.93
N GLU A 290 -15.73 -22.23 -12.88
CA GLU A 290 -15.81 -22.96 -11.63
C GLU A 290 -14.46 -22.92 -10.88
N ASN A 291 -14.46 -22.48 -9.63
CA ASN A 291 -13.25 -22.29 -8.80
C ASN A 291 -12.22 -21.26 -9.34
N GLY A 292 -12.52 -20.50 -10.40
CA GLY A 292 -11.58 -19.52 -10.96
C GLY A 292 -11.17 -18.43 -9.96
N ILE A 293 -12.12 -17.91 -9.17
CA ILE A 293 -11.82 -16.95 -8.09
C ILE A 293 -10.90 -17.55 -7.02
N LEU A 294 -11.10 -18.82 -6.66
CA LEU A 294 -10.23 -19.49 -5.69
C LEU A 294 -8.81 -19.68 -6.26
N ALA A 295 -8.70 -20.04 -7.53
CA ALA A 295 -7.42 -20.14 -8.22
C ALA A 295 -6.69 -18.78 -8.25
N LEU A 296 -7.42 -17.68 -8.54
CA LEU A 296 -6.89 -16.33 -8.48
C LEU A 296 -6.40 -15.96 -7.07
N VAL A 297 -7.20 -16.17 -6.03
CA VAL A 297 -6.79 -15.88 -4.64
C VAL A 297 -5.56 -16.69 -4.22
N ARG A 298 -5.47 -17.97 -4.61
CA ARG A 298 -4.29 -18.79 -4.35
C ARG A 298 -3.06 -18.27 -5.09
N ALA A 299 -3.21 -17.85 -6.33
CA ALA A 299 -2.16 -17.23 -7.12
C ALA A 299 -1.64 -15.94 -6.48
N MET A 300 -2.52 -15.08 -5.97
CA MET A 300 -2.15 -13.85 -5.27
C MET A 300 -1.35 -14.09 -3.98
N ASN A 301 -1.41 -15.31 -3.43
CA ASN A 301 -0.73 -15.72 -2.21
C ASN A 301 0.41 -16.71 -2.47
N ALA A 302 0.81 -16.89 -3.73
CA ALA A 302 1.90 -17.76 -4.10
C ALA A 302 3.19 -16.97 -4.36
N MET A 303 4.31 -17.58 -3.97
CA MET A 303 5.63 -17.09 -4.37
C MET A 303 5.79 -17.16 -5.89
N GLY A 304 6.57 -16.23 -6.42
CA GLY A 304 6.89 -16.19 -7.83
C GLY A 304 8.25 -15.59 -8.12
N ALA A 305 8.53 -15.46 -9.42
CA ALA A 305 9.74 -14.84 -9.93
C ALA A 305 9.35 -13.67 -10.86
N PRO A 306 10.20 -12.63 -10.96
CA PRO A 306 9.98 -11.55 -11.91
C PRO A 306 9.89 -12.09 -13.34
N GLU A 307 8.85 -11.68 -14.05
CA GLU A 307 8.64 -11.97 -15.46
C GLU A 307 8.24 -10.66 -16.15
N PHE A 308 8.84 -10.37 -17.30
CA PHE A 308 8.76 -9.04 -17.90
C PHE A 308 8.18 -9.10 -19.31
N PRO A 309 7.40 -8.09 -19.75
CA PRO A 309 6.93 -8.03 -21.12
C PRO A 309 8.09 -8.06 -22.11
N ASP A 310 7.86 -8.64 -23.30
CA ASP A 310 8.88 -8.69 -24.36
C ASP A 310 9.35 -7.30 -24.81
N THR A 311 8.51 -6.28 -24.62
CA THR A 311 8.81 -4.88 -24.94
C THR A 311 9.73 -4.21 -23.92
N VAL A 312 9.96 -4.82 -22.75
CA VAL A 312 10.83 -4.27 -21.69
C VAL A 312 12.15 -5.03 -21.69
N ALA A 313 13.20 -4.33 -22.10
CA ALA A 313 14.56 -4.84 -22.07
C ALA A 313 15.03 -5.04 -20.61
N ARG A 314 15.83 -6.09 -20.42
CA ARG A 314 16.25 -6.55 -19.09
C ARG A 314 17.54 -7.34 -19.18
N GLN A 315 18.36 -7.19 -18.16
CA GLN A 315 19.60 -7.94 -18.01
C GLN A 315 19.60 -8.60 -16.64
N TYR A 316 19.64 -9.92 -16.64
CA TYR A 316 19.81 -10.70 -15.42
C TYR A 316 21.27 -10.62 -14.92
N LEU A 317 21.43 -10.44 -13.62
CA LEU A 317 22.72 -10.33 -12.93
C LEU A 317 22.71 -11.30 -11.75
N ALA A 318 23.57 -12.32 -11.79
CA ALA A 318 23.62 -13.35 -10.75
C ALA A 318 24.28 -12.86 -9.44
N ASP A 319 25.11 -11.81 -9.52
CA ASP A 319 25.76 -11.17 -8.38
C ASP A 319 25.98 -9.68 -8.71
N ILE A 320 25.07 -8.83 -8.28
CA ILE A 320 25.07 -7.38 -8.52
C ILE A 320 26.18 -6.74 -7.68
N THR A 321 27.14 -6.13 -8.37
CA THR A 321 28.20 -5.34 -7.76
C THR A 321 27.83 -3.86 -7.70
N GLY A 322 28.61 -3.08 -6.95
CA GLY A 322 28.49 -1.61 -6.98
C GLY A 322 28.74 -1.04 -8.38
N ALA A 323 29.59 -1.66 -9.19
CA ALA A 323 29.84 -1.24 -10.58
C ALA A 323 28.59 -1.44 -11.46
N ASP A 324 27.90 -2.57 -11.32
CA ASP A 324 26.66 -2.86 -12.05
C ASP A 324 25.55 -1.87 -11.69
N LEU A 325 25.40 -1.56 -10.39
CA LEU A 325 24.45 -0.55 -9.93
C LEU A 325 24.74 0.82 -10.55
N LYS A 326 25.98 1.29 -10.46
CA LYS A 326 26.38 2.58 -11.05
C LYS A 326 26.08 2.62 -12.55
N GLN A 327 26.42 1.55 -13.28
CA GLN A 327 26.21 1.48 -14.72
C GLN A 327 24.71 1.48 -15.08
N ALA A 328 23.90 0.67 -14.40
CA ALA A 328 22.47 0.59 -14.66
C ALA A 328 21.78 1.92 -14.33
N LEU A 329 22.02 2.47 -13.14
CA LEU A 329 21.36 3.69 -12.66
C LEU A 329 21.79 4.93 -13.46
N ALA A 330 23.07 5.04 -13.86
CA ALA A 330 23.52 6.11 -14.75
C ALA A 330 22.88 6.03 -16.15
N ALA A 331 22.44 4.85 -16.58
CA ALA A 331 21.70 4.66 -17.82
C ALA A 331 20.17 4.85 -17.66
N GLY A 332 19.70 5.28 -16.49
CA GLY A 332 18.27 5.43 -16.22
C GLY A 332 17.53 4.09 -16.14
N ARG A 333 18.22 3.02 -15.71
CA ARG A 333 17.65 1.67 -15.56
C ARG A 333 17.51 1.32 -14.08
N PRO A 334 16.29 1.17 -13.52
CA PRO A 334 16.14 0.69 -12.15
C PRO A 334 16.68 -0.75 -12.04
N VAL A 335 17.11 -1.12 -10.84
CA VAL A 335 17.62 -2.46 -10.54
C VAL A 335 16.67 -3.17 -9.59
N MET A 336 16.05 -4.25 -10.06
CA MET A 336 15.34 -5.17 -9.20
C MET A 336 16.32 -6.07 -8.47
N LEU A 337 16.29 -6.08 -7.15
CA LEU A 337 17.20 -6.86 -6.31
C LEU A 337 16.41 -7.93 -5.55
N ALA A 338 16.86 -9.17 -5.62
CA ALA A 338 16.34 -10.27 -4.84
C ALA A 338 16.80 -10.16 -3.38
N ARG A 339 15.89 -10.46 -2.46
CA ARG A 339 16.15 -10.73 -1.05
C ARG A 339 15.53 -12.09 -0.70
N PRO A 340 15.88 -12.70 0.45
CA PRO A 340 15.21 -13.92 0.88
C PRO A 340 13.69 -13.76 0.86
N MET A 341 13.02 -14.45 -0.07
CA MET A 341 11.57 -14.43 -0.26
C MET A 341 10.97 -13.08 -0.68
N HIS A 342 11.78 -12.13 -1.16
CA HIS A 342 11.33 -10.75 -1.43
C HIS A 342 12.06 -10.09 -2.60
N TRP A 343 11.46 -9.03 -3.16
CA TRP A 343 12.04 -8.26 -4.26
C TRP A 343 11.93 -6.76 -3.99
N LEU A 344 13.05 -6.05 -4.11
CA LEU A 344 13.14 -4.59 -4.00
C LEU A 344 13.42 -3.94 -5.35
N VAL A 345 13.13 -2.65 -5.50
CA VAL A 345 13.49 -1.87 -6.69
C VAL A 345 14.41 -0.72 -6.31
N ILE A 346 15.70 -0.82 -6.65
CA ILE A 346 16.70 0.22 -6.47
C ILE A 346 16.55 1.26 -7.58
N TYR A 347 16.39 2.51 -7.19
CA TYR A 347 16.26 3.65 -8.11
C TYR A 347 17.42 4.64 -8.00
N ALA A 348 18.23 4.59 -6.95
CA ALA A 348 19.44 5.41 -6.88
C ALA A 348 20.50 4.79 -5.98
N CYS A 349 21.72 5.28 -6.11
CA CYS A 349 22.79 5.00 -5.18
C CYS A 349 23.66 6.24 -4.92
N GLU A 350 24.24 6.31 -3.74
CA GLU A 350 25.27 7.29 -3.40
C GLU A 350 26.64 6.64 -3.58
N VAL A 351 27.51 7.38 -4.25
CA VAL A 351 28.91 7.01 -4.49
C VAL A 351 29.80 7.89 -3.63
N ASP A 352 30.68 7.27 -2.85
CA ASP A 352 31.60 7.98 -1.96
C ASP A 352 32.78 8.62 -2.71
N THR A 353 33.68 9.27 -1.97
CA THR A 353 34.88 9.91 -2.54
C THR A 353 35.89 8.94 -3.16
N ALA A 354 35.79 7.63 -2.85
CA ALA A 354 36.60 6.60 -3.47
C ALA A 354 35.99 6.10 -4.79
N GLY A 355 34.78 6.55 -5.13
CA GLY A 355 34.05 6.07 -6.30
C GLY A 355 33.29 4.78 -6.04
N GLU A 356 33.13 4.35 -4.79
CA GLU A 356 32.44 3.12 -4.41
C GLU A 356 30.99 3.39 -4.00
N VAL A 357 30.11 2.42 -4.25
CA VAL A 357 28.70 2.54 -3.83
C VAL A 357 28.62 2.38 -2.31
N ALA A 358 28.23 3.45 -1.63
CA ALA A 358 28.13 3.51 -0.18
C ALA A 358 26.70 3.29 0.32
N VAL A 359 25.71 3.87 -0.36
CA VAL A 359 24.29 3.81 0.02
C VAL A 359 23.47 3.48 -1.22
N VAL A 360 22.40 2.69 -1.04
CA VAL A 360 21.40 2.46 -2.07
C VAL A 360 20.05 2.98 -1.61
N HIS A 361 19.26 3.50 -2.55
CA HIS A 361 17.90 3.94 -2.33
C HIS A 361 16.97 3.02 -3.11
N TRP A 362 15.98 2.48 -2.41
CA TRP A 362 15.06 1.50 -2.99
C TRP A 362 13.63 1.74 -2.56
N TYR A 363 12.75 1.11 -3.31
CA TYR A 363 11.35 0.92 -2.99
C TYR A 363 11.12 -0.53 -2.58
N ASP A 364 10.42 -0.70 -1.46
CA ASP A 364 9.96 -1.98 -0.97
C ASP A 364 8.47 -2.14 -1.33
N PRO A 365 8.10 -3.08 -2.22
CA PRO A 365 6.70 -3.28 -2.58
C PRO A 365 5.84 -3.86 -1.46
N SER A 366 6.42 -4.41 -0.40
CA SER A 366 5.65 -5.03 0.69
C SER A 366 4.90 -4.01 1.53
N ASP A 367 5.54 -2.89 1.82
CA ASP A 367 4.99 -1.77 2.61
C ASP A 367 4.74 -0.53 1.75
N GLY A 368 5.24 -0.53 0.51
CA GLY A 368 5.12 0.59 -0.42
C GLY A 368 6.02 1.78 -0.05
N LEU A 369 7.06 1.56 0.76
CA LEU A 369 7.92 2.61 1.28
C LEU A 369 9.22 2.71 0.49
N CYS A 370 9.70 3.94 0.31
CA CYS A 370 11.05 4.21 -0.15
C CYS A 370 11.98 4.42 1.03
N THR A 371 13.08 3.68 1.06
CA THR A 371 14.10 3.79 2.11
C THR A 371 15.51 3.75 1.53
N SER A 372 16.51 3.95 2.37
CA SER A 372 17.91 3.87 1.98
C SER A 372 18.72 3.11 3.01
N GLU A 373 19.68 2.33 2.55
CA GLU A 373 20.54 1.54 3.42
C GLU A 373 21.99 1.54 2.90
N PRO A 374 22.99 1.47 3.79
CA PRO A 374 24.36 1.20 3.38
C PRO A 374 24.48 -0.07 2.52
N TRP A 375 25.22 0.02 1.42
CA TRP A 375 25.32 -1.07 0.43
C TRP A 375 25.89 -2.36 1.02
N ASP A 376 26.79 -2.25 2.00
CA ASP A 376 27.38 -3.37 2.72
C ASP A 376 26.40 -4.09 3.66
N ARG A 377 25.29 -3.44 4.04
CA ARG A 377 24.23 -4.02 4.90
C ARG A 377 23.12 -4.72 4.14
N VAL A 378 23.02 -4.49 2.82
CA VAL A 378 22.00 -5.12 1.97
C VAL A 378 22.21 -6.64 1.96
N PRO A 379 21.30 -7.42 2.57
CA PRO A 379 21.55 -8.83 2.86
C PRO A 379 21.14 -9.74 1.69
N GLY A 380 21.81 -10.88 1.61
CA GLY A 380 21.43 -12.00 0.74
C GLY A 380 22.27 -12.11 -0.55
N PRO A 381 21.97 -13.12 -1.39
CA PRO A 381 22.52 -13.17 -2.73
C PRO A 381 22.07 -11.93 -3.48
N ARG A 382 23.00 -11.15 -4.01
CA ARG A 382 22.72 -9.89 -4.73
C ARG A 382 22.27 -10.18 -6.16
N GLU A 383 21.42 -11.18 -6.34
CA GLU A 383 20.87 -11.56 -7.64
C GLU A 383 19.77 -10.57 -8.05
N GLY A 384 19.63 -10.28 -9.34
CA GLY A 384 18.58 -9.38 -9.79
C GLY A 384 18.55 -9.08 -11.28
N TYR A 385 17.87 -7.98 -11.61
CA TYR A 385 17.70 -7.52 -12.99
C TYR A 385 17.93 -6.02 -13.09
N ALA A 386 18.76 -5.58 -14.04
CA ALA A 386 18.73 -4.21 -14.50
C ALA A 386 17.65 -4.08 -15.60
N VAL A 387 16.67 -3.20 -15.39
CA VAL A 387 15.45 -3.11 -16.21
C VAL A 387 15.47 -1.81 -17.01
N GLY A 388 15.17 -1.87 -18.31
CA GLY A 388 15.08 -0.71 -19.22
C GLY A 388 15.84 -0.86 -20.51
#